data_AF-F3KE79-F1
#
_entry.id   AF-F3KE79-F1
#
_cell.length_a   1.000
_cell.length_b   1.000
_cell.length_c   1.000
_cell.angle_alpha   90.00
_cell.angle_beta   90.00
_cell.angle_gamma   90.00
#
_symmetry.space_group_name_H-M   'P 1'
#
loop_
_entity.id
_entity.type
_entity.pdbx_description
1 polymer ?
#
loop_
_entity_poly.entity_id
_entity_poly.type
_entity_poly.pdbx_seq_one_letter_code
_entity_poly.pdbx_strand_id
1 'polypeptide(L)' 'MLSKEFDALLIRANRGTNDVIDAYGTVSPAEFFAVATESFFEKPVQMKTKLPELYEQLERFYGLDPAAWRSKN' A
#
# COMPACT_ATOMS: atom_id res chain seq x y z
N MET A 1 -13.07 3.15 -11.70
CA MET A 1 -12.64 4.37 -10.99
C MET A 1 -11.86 3.88 -9.78
N LEU A 2 -10.56 4.19 -9.74
CA LEU A 2 -9.54 3.70 -8.82
C LEU A 2 -9.99 3.61 -7.35
N SER A 3 -10.90 4.50 -6.95
CA SER A 3 -11.51 4.53 -5.61
C SER A 3 -12.14 3.22 -5.19
N LYS A 4 -12.95 2.54 -6.01
CA LYS A 4 -13.69 1.37 -5.53
C LYS A 4 -12.81 0.16 -5.20
N GLU A 5 -11.76 -0.08 -5.97
CA GLU A 5 -10.84 -1.19 -5.75
C GLU A 5 -9.89 -0.89 -4.60
N PHE A 6 -9.45 0.36 -4.49
CA PHE A 6 -8.65 0.87 -3.37
C PHE A 6 -9.44 0.91 -2.06
N ASP A 7 -10.69 1.36 -2.09
CA ASP A 7 -11.64 1.32 -0.97
C ASP A 7 -11.94 -0.12 -0.58
N ALA A 8 -12.10 -1.03 -1.55
CA ALA A 8 -12.25 -2.45 -1.25
C ALA A 8 -10.98 -3.05 -0.63
N LEU A 9 -9.80 -2.57 -1.00
CA LEU A 9 -8.53 -2.96 -0.38
C LEU A 9 -8.43 -2.43 1.06
N LEU A 10 -8.83 -1.18 1.30
CA LEU A 10 -8.97 -0.60 2.63
C LEU A 10 -9.94 -1.43 3.48
N ILE A 11 -11.09 -1.82 2.92
CA ILE A 11 -12.09 -2.67 3.59
C ILE A 11 -11.56 -4.09 3.84
N ARG A 12 -10.75 -4.66 2.94
CA ARG A 12 -10.13 -5.99 3.12
C ARG A 12 -9.01 -5.98 4.15
N ALA A 13 -8.15 -4.97 4.12
CA ALA A 13 -7.17 -4.71 5.17
C ALA A 13 -7.87 -4.49 6.53
N ASN A 14 -9.03 -3.82 6.55
CA ASN A 14 -9.87 -3.64 7.74
C ASN A 14 -10.42 -4.96 8.31
N ARG A 15 -10.72 -5.95 7.45
CA ARG A 15 -11.36 -7.21 7.85
C ARG A 15 -10.39 -8.27 8.36
N GLY A 16 -9.07 -8.05 8.22
CA GLY A 16 -8.04 -9.02 8.60
C GLY A 16 -7.39 -8.80 9.97
N THR A 17 -7.34 -7.55 10.46
CA THR A 17 -6.66 -7.21 11.73
C THR A 17 -7.24 -5.93 12.31
N ASN A 18 -7.91 -6.08 13.44
CA ASN A 18 -8.74 -5.07 14.11
C ASN A 18 -7.95 -4.01 14.89
N ASP A 19 -6.76 -3.61 14.43
CA ASP A 19 -5.91 -2.63 15.14
C ASP A 19 -5.22 -1.61 14.23
N VAL A 20 -5.11 -1.88 12.92
CA VAL A 20 -4.38 -1.00 12.02
C VAL A 20 -5.27 0.19 11.63
N ILE A 21 -6.55 -0.04 11.28
CA ILE A 21 -7.44 1.01 10.77
C ILE A 21 -8.09 1.87 11.86
N ASP A 22 -8.16 1.44 13.12
CA ASP A 22 -8.57 2.37 14.18
C ASP A 22 -7.52 3.50 14.39
N ALA A 23 -6.29 3.29 13.91
CA ALA A 23 -5.28 4.34 13.76
C ALA A 23 -5.34 5.11 12.41
N TYR A 24 -5.98 4.58 11.36
CA TYR A 24 -6.08 5.21 10.03
C TYR A 24 -7.46 5.79 9.68
N GLY A 25 -8.49 5.60 10.50
CA GLY A 25 -9.85 6.14 10.29
C GLY A 25 -9.95 7.67 10.34
N THR A 26 -8.88 8.36 10.74
CA THR A 26 -8.73 9.82 10.76
C THR A 26 -7.97 10.37 9.54
N VAL A 27 -7.42 9.50 8.70
CA VAL A 27 -6.51 9.86 7.60
C VAL A 27 -7.30 9.88 6.29
N SER A 28 -7.30 11.02 5.59
CA SER A 28 -8.02 11.16 4.32
C SER A 28 -7.54 10.12 3.29
N PRO A 29 -8.39 9.59 2.40
CA PRO A 29 -7.96 8.66 1.34
C PRO A 29 -6.74 9.17 0.52
N ALA A 30 -6.62 10.48 0.36
CA ALA A 30 -5.48 11.11 -0.30
C ALA A 30 -4.17 10.99 0.50
N GLU A 31 -4.24 11.12 1.82
CA GLU A 31 -3.10 11.02 2.72
C GLU A 31 -2.66 9.56 2.88
N PHE A 32 -3.60 8.62 2.95
CA PHE A 32 -3.28 7.19 2.88
C PHE A 32 -2.57 6.84 1.55
N PHE A 33 -3.07 7.34 0.42
CA PHE A 33 -2.40 7.13 -0.87
C PHE A 33 -0.99 7.73 -0.92
N ALA A 34 -0.80 8.92 -0.36
CA ALA A 34 0.51 9.57 -0.26
C ALA A 34 1.48 8.72 0.57
N VAL A 35 1.09 8.31 1.79
CA VAL A 35 1.91 7.47 2.68
C VAL A 35 2.21 6.10 2.07
N ALA A 36 1.23 5.49 1.39
CA ALA A 36 1.42 4.22 0.69
C ALA A 36 2.41 4.37 -0.48
N THR A 37 2.32 5.47 -1.22
CA THR A 37 3.27 5.80 -2.30
C THR A 37 4.67 6.04 -1.77
N GLU A 38 4.83 6.80 -0.68
CA GLU A 38 6.12 7.00 -0.02
C GLU A 38 6.72 5.66 0.43
N SER A 39 5.93 4.83 1.11
CA SER A 39 6.38 3.51 1.58
C SER A 39 6.80 2.60 0.42
N PHE A 40 6.13 2.70 -0.72
CA PHE A 40 6.42 1.93 -1.92
C PHE A 40 7.79 2.26 -2.51
N PHE A 41 8.20 3.53 -2.50
CA PHE A 41 9.51 3.95 -3.02
C PHE A 41 10.62 3.88 -1.98
N GLU A 42 10.36 4.26 -0.72
CA GLU A 42 11.39 4.31 0.32
C GLU A 42 11.70 2.94 0.93
N LYS A 43 10.66 2.12 1.15
CA LYS A 43 10.77 0.83 1.85
C LYS A 43 10.08 -0.31 1.09
N PRO A 44 10.36 -0.48 -0.22
CA PRO A 44 9.62 -1.41 -1.07
C PRO A 44 9.68 -2.86 -0.59
N VAL A 45 10.84 -3.34 -0.14
CA VAL A 45 11.00 -4.71 0.35
C VAL A 45 10.17 -4.95 1.62
N GLN A 46 10.17 -3.99 2.55
CA GLN A 46 9.40 -4.11 3.78
C GLN A 46 7.90 -4.06 3.51
N MET A 47 7.47 -3.22 2.57
CA MET A 47 6.09 -3.13 2.13
C MET A 47 5.64 -4.40 1.42
N LYS A 48 6.45 -4.95 0.50
CA LYS A 48 6.16 -6.22 -0.19
C LYS A 48 6.00 -7.40 0.78
N THR A 49 6.75 -7.41 1.88
CA THR A 49 6.63 -8.45 2.93
C THR A 49 5.42 -8.25 3.83
N LYS A 50 5.14 -7.02 4.29
CA LYS A 50 4.09 -6.75 5.28
C LYS A 50 2.70 -6.53 4.68
N LEU A 51 2.64 -5.96 3.47
CA LEU A 51 1.43 -5.55 2.77
C LEU A 51 1.52 -5.97 1.28
N PRO A 52 1.65 -7.28 0.98
CA PRO A 52 1.88 -7.77 -0.38
C PRO A 52 0.78 -7.37 -1.36
N GLU A 53 -0.49 -7.38 -0.94
CA GLU A 53 -1.62 -6.99 -1.80
C GLU A 53 -1.57 -5.50 -2.18
N LEU A 54 -1.28 -4.62 -1.21
CA LEU A 54 -1.16 -3.18 -1.47
C LEU A 54 0.06 -2.87 -2.34
N TYR A 55 1.16 -3.59 -2.11
CA TYR A 55 2.37 -3.48 -2.94
C TYR A 55 2.08 -3.84 -4.39
N GLU A 56 1.40 -4.97 -4.66
CA GLU A 56 1.05 -5.41 -6.01
C GLU A 56 0.15 -4.40 -6.74
N GLN A 57 -0.79 -3.77 -6.01
CA GLN A 57 -1.63 -2.71 -6.59
C GLN A 57 -0.80 -1.48 -7.00
N LEU A 58 0.14 -1.05 -6.16
CA LEU A 58 1.01 0.09 -6.48
C LEU A 58 2.02 -0.24 -7.58
N GLU A 59 2.53 -1.47 -7.62
CA GLU A 59 3.37 -2.00 -8.71
C GLU A 59 2.62 -1.94 -10.04
N ARG A 60 1.35 -2.37 -10.07
CA ARG A 60 0.50 -2.27 -11.27
C ARG A 60 0.14 -0.83 -11.62
N PHE A 61 -0.06 0.02 -10.63
CA PHE A 61 -0.42 1.42 -10.82
C PHE A 61 0.73 2.24 -11.41
N TYR A 62 1.94 2.10 -10.85
CA TYR A 62 3.13 2.81 -11.31
C TYR A 62 3.85 2.09 -12.45
N GLY A 63 3.64 0.79 -12.63
CA GLY A 63 4.35 -0.04 -13.60
C GLY A 63 5.82 -0.28 -13.22
N LEU A 64 6.15 -0.21 -11.93
CA LEU A 64 7.51 -0.26 -11.41
C LEU A 64 7.60 -1.30 -10.29
N ASP A 65 8.74 -1.98 -10.15
CA ASP A 65 9.07 -2.82 -8.99
C ASP A 65 10.30 -2.23 -8.26
N PRO A 66 10.10 -1.28 -7.31
CA PRO A 66 11.22 -0.73 -6.53
C PRO A 66 11.88 -1.75 -5.59
N ALA A 67 11.24 -2.89 -5.28
CA ALA A 67 11.87 -3.94 -4.49
C ALA A 67 12.95 -4.65 -5.32
N ALA A 68 12.70 -4.84 -6.62
CA ALA A 68 13.68 -5.39 -7.55
C ALA A 68 14.89 -4.46 -7.78
N TRP A 69 14.73 -3.14 -7.64
CA TRP A 69 15.84 -2.18 -7.80
C TRP A 69 16.91 -2.35 -6.73
N ARG A 70 16.53 -2.69 -5.49
CA ARG A 70 17.48 -2.89 -4.39
C ARG A 70 18.29 -4.18 -4.50
N SER A 71 17.88 -5.13 -5.35
CA SER A 71 18.61 -6.38 -5.58
C SER A 71 19.78 -6.25 -6.58
N LYS A 72 20.01 -5.06 -7.16
CA LYS A 72 21.05 -4.81 -8.17
C LYS A 72 22.38 -4.24 -7.62
N ASN A 73 22.68 -4.43 -6.34
CA ASN A 73 24.01 -4.11 -5.79
C ASN A 73 24.86 -5.36 -5.61
#